data_AF-A0A4R1K3V7-F1
#
_entry.id   AF-A0A4R1K3V7-F1
#
_cell.length_a   1.000
_cell.length_b   1.000
_cell.length_c   1.000
_cell.angle_alpha   90.00
_cell.angle_beta   90.00
_cell.angle_gamma   90.00
#
_symmetry.space_group_name_H-M   'P 1'
#
loop_
_entity.id
_entity.type
_entity.pdbx_description
1 polymer ?
#
loop_
_entity_poly.entity_id
_entity_poly.type
_entity_poly.pdbx_seq_one_letter_code
_entity_poly.pdbx_strand_id
1 'polypeptide(L)'
;MKWKTHIAIGLSYAAASGRFEMLPATMLATGAVLPDIIDRSISFGIESVWQKVHRNISHWWFIYFALTLSCIFTGMQMPYYLFIGCMLHIYADSLTVSGVPFLNPFEAGYGLRKAKTGNLSEYILAGIMVGFMFLIGFLPVPIWMTLTAIFILSAIFNHKEQNPMQHDKKQIALSELSKLWTKYNIDIAPNQNATALDNPHFSNNLINEFYQANTKDIPETQLSIIIEILNYLDEHGDISSVSTNIKDISAYNEPALRQTLSKVTLLQHSINTANEIISRNRKLNAFYKGDILIAALAHDIGKISAADKINIGEHPKASVLFLNSINGFKELSQKTAIEEAILNHDSTGGGELAEKLRIANTEARKKEAATNNPNQVKNTILDEIDAGTLIETLRARINVANGIKFDAFSFGSVVYFKTDAFWKAVAKSIQISPDTNFEDAEYRKTHLLEAVKILNKTGFIDNDLLTPETFTQMFSITFKDGSTQKIYATPLKLKSFNNPAELENNKTGILSEITAVTPLYQEKGK
;
A
#
# COMPACT_ATOMS: atom_id res chain seq x y z
N MET A 1 -17.55 -24.34 -4.42
CA MET A 1 -17.24 -25.58 -5.17
C MET A 1 -16.96 -25.19 -6.62
N LYS A 2 -16.80 -26.11 -7.60
CA LYS A 2 -16.77 -25.68 -9.01
C LYS A 2 -18.17 -25.22 -9.45
N TRP A 3 -18.23 -24.24 -10.35
CA TRP A 3 -19.50 -23.72 -10.90
C TRP A 3 -20.39 -24.82 -11.51
N LYS A 4 -19.80 -25.79 -12.23
CA LYS A 4 -20.53 -26.95 -12.78
C LYS A 4 -21.20 -27.79 -11.68
N THR A 5 -20.54 -27.92 -10.54
CA THR A 5 -21.05 -28.66 -9.38
C THR A 5 -22.24 -27.93 -8.76
N HIS A 6 -22.16 -26.61 -8.63
CA HIS A 6 -23.29 -25.81 -8.16
C HIS A 6 -24.49 -25.90 -9.10
N ILE A 7 -24.27 -25.80 -10.42
CA ILE A 7 -25.35 -25.97 -11.41
C ILE A 7 -26.01 -27.34 -11.28
N ALA A 8 -25.22 -28.41 -11.14
CA ALA A 8 -25.76 -29.76 -10.97
C ALA A 8 -26.63 -29.89 -9.71
N ILE A 9 -26.18 -29.32 -8.59
CA ILE A 9 -26.95 -29.27 -7.34
C ILE A 9 -28.24 -28.46 -7.53
N GLY A 10 -28.17 -27.27 -8.16
CA GLY A 10 -29.34 -26.44 -8.43
C GLY A 10 -30.38 -27.13 -9.31
N LEU A 11 -29.95 -27.76 -10.40
CA LEU A 11 -30.81 -28.51 -11.31
C LEU A 11 -31.41 -29.78 -10.68
N SER A 12 -30.75 -30.36 -9.66
CA SER A 12 -31.34 -31.49 -8.94
C SER A 12 -32.65 -31.13 -8.24
N TYR A 13 -32.83 -29.87 -7.84
CA TYR A 13 -34.09 -29.38 -7.30
C TYR A 13 -35.22 -29.37 -8.35
N ALA A 14 -34.92 -29.00 -9.59
CA ALA A 14 -35.87 -29.08 -10.70
C ALA A 14 -36.33 -30.52 -10.90
N ALA A 15 -35.38 -31.46 -10.90
CA ALA A 15 -35.68 -32.88 -11.05
C ALA A 15 -36.47 -33.45 -9.86
N ALA A 16 -36.11 -33.07 -8.64
CA ALA A 16 -36.77 -33.51 -7.41
C ALA A 16 -38.20 -32.97 -7.26
N SER A 17 -38.46 -31.75 -7.72
CA SER A 17 -39.78 -31.10 -7.64
C SER A 17 -40.69 -31.34 -8.85
N GLY A 18 -40.22 -32.13 -9.83
CA GLY A 18 -40.94 -32.38 -11.08
C GLY A 18 -41.04 -31.16 -12.00
N ARG A 19 -40.22 -30.13 -11.77
CA ARG A 19 -40.23 -28.85 -12.51
C ARG A 19 -39.22 -28.84 -13.65
N PHE A 20 -39.47 -29.71 -14.63
CA PHE A 20 -38.61 -29.86 -15.81
C PHE A 20 -38.83 -28.78 -16.87
N GLU A 21 -39.70 -27.79 -16.62
CA GLU A 21 -39.92 -26.71 -17.56
C GLU A 21 -38.63 -25.89 -17.74
N MET A 22 -38.34 -25.48 -18.99
CA MET A 22 -37.08 -24.83 -19.35
C MET A 22 -36.80 -23.57 -18.51
N LEU A 23 -37.83 -22.79 -18.21
CA LEU A 23 -37.70 -21.50 -17.56
C LEU A 23 -37.34 -21.63 -16.05
N PRO A 24 -38.05 -22.42 -15.21
CA PRO A 24 -37.62 -22.77 -13.86
C PRO A 24 -36.21 -23.38 -13.79
N ALA A 25 -35.88 -24.30 -14.69
CA ALA A 25 -34.56 -24.92 -14.73
C ALA A 25 -33.44 -23.90 -15.02
N THR A 26 -33.70 -22.96 -15.94
CA THR A 26 -32.77 -21.88 -16.26
C THR A 26 -32.58 -20.93 -15.07
N MET A 27 -33.66 -20.58 -14.37
CA MET A 27 -33.60 -19.73 -13.17
C MET A 27 -32.80 -20.41 -12.05
N LEU A 28 -33.01 -21.71 -11.81
CA LEU A 28 -32.24 -22.47 -10.82
C LEU A 28 -30.75 -22.53 -11.17
N ALA A 29 -30.41 -22.81 -12.44
CA ALA A 29 -29.02 -22.84 -12.89
C ALA A 29 -28.36 -21.46 -12.79
N THR A 30 -29.09 -20.40 -13.14
CA THR A 30 -28.61 -19.01 -13.01
C THR A 30 -28.37 -18.66 -11.55
N GLY A 31 -29.32 -18.98 -10.67
CA GLY A 31 -29.21 -18.75 -9.24
C GLY A 31 -28.06 -19.52 -8.59
N ALA A 32 -27.79 -20.73 -9.08
CA ALA A 32 -26.72 -21.58 -8.57
C ALA A 32 -25.30 -21.01 -8.81
N VAL A 33 -25.13 -20.00 -9.66
CA VAL A 33 -23.84 -19.32 -9.90
C VAL A 33 -23.91 -17.83 -9.60
N LEU A 34 -25.09 -17.28 -9.33
CA LEU A 34 -25.30 -15.85 -9.14
C LEU A 34 -24.49 -15.25 -7.98
N PRO A 35 -24.38 -15.88 -6.78
CA PRO A 35 -23.53 -15.35 -5.70
C PRO A 35 -22.08 -15.14 -6.13
N ASP A 36 -21.50 -16.12 -6.83
CA ASP A 36 -20.15 -16.03 -7.39
C ASP A 36 -20.04 -14.93 -8.46
N ILE A 37 -21.04 -14.77 -9.34
CA ILE A 37 -21.01 -13.70 -10.34
C ILE A 37 -21.05 -12.33 -9.67
N ILE A 38 -21.85 -12.16 -8.62
CA ILE A 38 -21.95 -10.92 -7.84
C ILE A 38 -20.60 -10.59 -7.21
N ASP A 39 -19.95 -11.56 -6.57
CA ASP A 39 -18.61 -11.34 -5.99
C ASP A 39 -17.60 -10.91 -7.06
N ARG A 40 -17.75 -11.37 -8.31
CA ARG A 40 -16.75 -11.20 -9.37
C ARG A 40 -16.91 -9.84 -10.01
N SER A 41 -18.16 -9.42 -10.08
CA SER A 41 -18.53 -8.05 -10.41
C SER A 41 -18.05 -7.08 -9.33
N ILE A 42 -18.23 -7.38 -8.05
CA ILE A 42 -17.75 -6.52 -6.94
C ILE A 42 -16.23 -6.46 -6.91
N SER A 43 -15.56 -7.57 -7.22
CA SER A 43 -14.10 -7.62 -7.29
C SER A 43 -13.53 -7.01 -8.56
N PHE A 44 -14.35 -6.56 -9.50
CA PHE A 44 -13.92 -6.10 -10.84
C PHE A 44 -12.99 -7.08 -11.56
N GLY A 45 -13.13 -8.38 -11.29
CA GLY A 45 -12.25 -9.42 -11.82
C GLY A 45 -10.86 -9.51 -11.18
N ILE A 46 -10.54 -8.68 -10.18
CA ILE A 46 -9.27 -8.69 -9.45
C ILE A 46 -9.27 -9.84 -8.43
N GLU A 47 -8.24 -10.69 -8.46
CA GLU A 47 -8.21 -11.93 -7.68
C GLU A 47 -7.97 -11.69 -6.18
N SER A 48 -7.10 -10.73 -5.82
CA SER A 48 -6.84 -10.37 -4.41
C SER A 48 -8.06 -9.75 -3.72
N VAL A 49 -8.82 -8.93 -4.46
CA VAL A 49 -10.09 -8.36 -3.98
C VAL A 49 -11.16 -9.45 -3.91
N TRP A 50 -11.22 -10.32 -4.92
CA TRP A 50 -12.11 -11.48 -4.93
C TRP A 50 -11.89 -12.34 -3.69
N GLN A 51 -10.65 -12.68 -3.32
CA GLN A 51 -10.39 -13.46 -2.11
C GLN A 51 -10.86 -12.80 -0.81
N LYS A 52 -10.90 -11.46 -0.76
CA LYS A 52 -11.37 -10.70 0.42
C LYS A 52 -12.88 -10.57 0.46
N VAL A 53 -13.54 -10.46 -0.69
CA VAL A 53 -15.00 -10.24 -0.81
C VAL A 53 -15.76 -11.56 -0.90
N HIS A 54 -15.17 -12.55 -1.55
CA HIS A 54 -15.81 -13.82 -1.84
C HIS A 54 -16.27 -14.47 -0.54
N ARG A 55 -17.55 -14.87 -0.52
CA ARG A 55 -18.23 -15.46 0.65
C ARG A 55 -18.49 -14.47 1.79
N ASN A 56 -18.67 -13.19 1.49
CA ASN A 56 -19.22 -12.23 2.44
C ASN A 56 -20.71 -11.96 2.11
N ILE A 57 -21.05 -10.73 1.72
CA ILE A 57 -22.43 -10.26 1.57
C ILE A 57 -23.24 -11.11 0.57
N SER A 58 -22.68 -11.43 -0.60
CA SER A 58 -23.37 -12.18 -1.65
C SER A 58 -23.68 -13.64 -1.27
N HIS A 59 -23.01 -14.17 -0.25
CA HIS A 59 -23.19 -15.52 0.29
C HIS A 59 -23.89 -15.49 1.65
N TRP A 60 -24.48 -14.35 2.03
CA TRP A 60 -25.22 -14.24 3.26
C TRP A 60 -26.61 -14.86 3.12
N TRP A 61 -26.86 -15.94 3.85
CA TRP A 61 -28.09 -16.75 3.79
C TRP A 61 -29.37 -15.93 3.95
N PHE A 62 -29.34 -14.93 4.83
CA PHE A 62 -30.52 -14.16 5.20
C PHE A 62 -31.15 -13.41 4.03
N ILE A 63 -30.32 -12.90 3.11
CA ILE A 63 -30.79 -12.15 1.93
C ILE A 63 -31.69 -13.02 1.07
N TYR A 64 -31.21 -14.20 0.68
CA TYR A 64 -31.96 -15.09 -0.22
C TYR A 64 -33.13 -15.76 0.48
N PHE A 65 -33.04 -16.01 1.79
CA PHE A 65 -34.17 -16.48 2.58
C PHE A 65 -35.31 -15.45 2.59
N ALA A 66 -35.00 -14.18 2.89
CA ALA A 66 -35.98 -13.11 2.89
C ALA A 66 -36.60 -12.88 1.50
N LEU A 67 -35.78 -12.93 0.44
CA LEU A 67 -36.24 -12.80 -0.93
C LEU A 67 -37.13 -13.98 -1.37
N THR A 68 -36.77 -15.21 -0.99
CA THR A 68 -37.59 -16.40 -1.25
C THR A 68 -38.94 -16.31 -0.54
N LEU A 69 -38.94 -15.89 0.72
CA LEU A 69 -40.17 -15.70 1.50
C LEU A 69 -41.07 -14.61 0.89
N SER A 70 -40.48 -13.51 0.43
CA SER A 70 -41.18 -12.45 -0.29
C SER A 70 -41.83 -12.99 -1.58
N CYS A 71 -41.13 -13.84 -2.34
CA CYS A 71 -41.68 -14.46 -3.54
C CYS A 71 -42.87 -15.38 -3.24
N ILE A 72 -42.84 -16.10 -2.11
CA ILE A 72 -43.97 -16.93 -1.66
C ILE A 72 -45.19 -16.05 -1.34
N PHE A 73 -45.02 -14.96 -0.59
CA PHE A 73 -46.11 -14.06 -0.23
C PHE A 73 -46.70 -13.29 -1.42
N THR A 74 -45.86 -12.96 -2.41
CA THR A 74 -46.27 -12.23 -3.61
C THR A 74 -46.70 -13.13 -4.78
N GLY A 75 -46.48 -14.44 -4.67
CA GLY A 75 -46.77 -15.41 -5.73
C GLY A 75 -45.80 -15.36 -6.93
N MET A 76 -44.65 -14.70 -6.80
CA MET A 76 -43.67 -14.55 -7.89
C MET A 76 -42.86 -15.84 -8.12
N GLN A 77 -43.28 -16.65 -9.09
CA GLN A 77 -42.69 -17.97 -9.33
C GLN A 77 -41.26 -17.93 -9.92
N MET A 78 -40.96 -17.02 -10.86
CA MET A 78 -39.65 -17.05 -11.52
C MET A 78 -38.50 -16.60 -10.60
N PRO A 79 -38.60 -15.47 -9.87
CA PRO A 79 -37.58 -15.10 -8.90
C PRO A 79 -37.47 -16.11 -7.75
N TYR A 80 -38.56 -16.79 -7.39
CA TYR A 80 -38.50 -17.88 -6.42
C TYR A 80 -37.49 -18.96 -6.83
N TYR A 81 -37.56 -19.47 -8.07
CA TYR A 81 -36.60 -20.49 -8.55
C TYR A 81 -35.16 -19.97 -8.61
N LEU A 82 -34.97 -18.69 -8.94
CA LEU A 82 -33.67 -18.03 -8.91
C LEU A 82 -33.08 -18.04 -7.49
N PHE A 83 -33.86 -17.62 -6.49
CA PHE A 83 -33.39 -17.52 -5.11
C PHE A 83 -33.21 -18.89 -4.45
N ILE A 84 -34.00 -19.90 -4.80
CA ILE A 84 -33.73 -21.29 -4.41
C ILE A 84 -32.38 -21.77 -4.96
N GLY A 85 -32.05 -21.44 -6.22
CA GLY A 85 -30.72 -21.72 -6.78
C GLY A 85 -29.59 -21.08 -5.97
N CYS A 86 -29.77 -19.82 -5.56
CA CYS A 86 -28.80 -19.10 -4.71
C CYS A 86 -28.66 -19.76 -3.32
N MET A 87 -29.78 -20.17 -2.70
CA MET A 87 -29.73 -20.85 -1.40
C MET A 87 -29.03 -22.21 -1.48
N LEU A 88 -29.26 -22.99 -2.55
CA LEU A 88 -28.58 -24.27 -2.76
C LEU A 88 -27.09 -24.09 -3.01
N HIS A 89 -26.69 -23.02 -3.71
CA HIS A 89 -25.28 -22.64 -3.85
C HIS A 89 -24.63 -22.43 -2.48
N ILE A 90 -25.21 -21.56 -1.66
CA ILE A 90 -24.64 -21.20 -0.35
C ILE A 90 -24.69 -22.38 0.62
N TYR A 91 -25.73 -23.21 0.54
CA TYR A 91 -25.78 -24.47 1.28
C TYR A 91 -24.62 -25.38 0.91
N ALA A 92 -24.34 -25.56 -0.38
CA ALA A 92 -23.22 -26.37 -0.84
C ALA A 92 -21.87 -25.81 -0.36
N ASP A 93 -21.70 -24.49 -0.41
CA ASP A 93 -20.48 -23.84 0.05
C ASP A 93 -20.30 -23.86 1.58
N SER A 94 -21.39 -23.90 2.36
CA SER A 94 -21.34 -24.13 3.81
C SER A 94 -20.79 -25.51 4.21
N LEU A 95 -20.78 -26.48 3.29
CA LEU A 95 -20.25 -27.82 3.53
C LEU A 95 -18.74 -27.91 3.22
N THR A 96 -18.16 -26.85 2.64
CA THR A 96 -16.73 -26.76 2.31
C THR A 96 -15.88 -26.31 3.51
N VAL A 97 -14.55 -26.40 3.37
CA VAL A 97 -13.59 -26.00 4.42
C VAL A 97 -13.66 -24.52 4.78
N SER A 98 -13.91 -23.64 3.81
CA SER A 98 -13.89 -22.19 4.06
C SER A 98 -15.21 -21.62 4.57
N GLY A 99 -16.30 -22.40 4.54
CA GLY A 99 -17.60 -21.99 5.08
C GLY A 99 -18.26 -20.79 4.37
N VAL A 100 -19.34 -20.29 4.98
CA VAL A 100 -20.15 -19.13 4.54
C VAL A 100 -20.60 -18.30 5.76
N PRO A 101 -20.99 -17.01 5.57
CA PRO A 101 -21.43 -16.15 6.65
C PRO A 101 -22.88 -16.46 7.03
N PHE A 102 -23.14 -16.57 8.33
CA PHE A 102 -24.47 -16.92 8.85
C PHE A 102 -25.16 -15.72 9.50
N LEU A 103 -24.66 -15.22 10.64
CA LEU A 103 -25.22 -14.05 11.33
C LEU A 103 -24.59 -12.73 10.86
N ASN A 104 -23.26 -12.71 10.77
CA ASN A 104 -22.51 -11.53 10.36
C ASN A 104 -22.14 -11.66 8.86
N PRO A 105 -22.63 -10.77 7.98
CA PRO A 105 -22.31 -10.82 6.56
C PRO A 105 -20.84 -10.49 6.22
N PHE A 106 -20.06 -10.03 7.20
CA PHE A 106 -18.66 -9.64 7.04
C PHE A 106 -17.66 -10.64 7.63
N GLU A 107 -18.14 -11.73 8.25
CA GLU A 107 -17.29 -12.77 8.84
C GLU A 107 -17.68 -14.15 8.30
N ALA A 108 -16.91 -14.65 7.34
CA ALA A 108 -17.02 -16.03 6.88
C ALA A 108 -16.40 -16.98 7.93
N GLY A 109 -17.23 -17.73 8.66
CA GLY A 109 -16.77 -18.58 9.75
C GLY A 109 -17.44 -19.96 9.87
N TYR A 110 -18.57 -20.20 9.19
CA TYR A 110 -19.37 -21.39 9.42
C TYR A 110 -19.25 -22.37 8.25
N GLY A 111 -18.48 -23.45 8.46
CA GLY A 111 -18.41 -24.56 7.52
C GLY A 111 -18.19 -25.90 8.21
N LEU A 112 -18.85 -26.97 7.74
CA LEU A 112 -18.68 -28.32 8.29
C LEU A 112 -17.31 -28.95 7.94
N ARG A 113 -16.50 -28.28 7.12
CA ARG A 113 -15.14 -28.67 6.71
C ARG A 113 -15.02 -30.06 6.10
N LYS A 114 -16.05 -30.53 5.38
CA LYS A 114 -16.10 -31.91 4.86
C LYS A 114 -15.56 -32.08 3.44
N ALA A 115 -15.50 -31.01 2.64
CA ALA A 115 -15.06 -31.10 1.24
C ALA A 115 -14.02 -30.04 0.85
N LYS A 116 -12.99 -30.47 0.10
CA LYS A 116 -11.99 -29.60 -0.54
C LYS A 116 -12.37 -29.43 -2.02
N THR A 117 -12.42 -28.19 -2.49
CA THR A 117 -12.72 -27.88 -3.89
C THR A 117 -11.76 -28.60 -4.84
N GLY A 118 -12.30 -29.17 -5.92
CA GLY A 118 -11.58 -29.88 -6.98
C GLY A 118 -11.22 -31.35 -6.67
N ASN A 119 -11.42 -31.82 -5.44
CA ASN A 119 -11.11 -33.20 -5.04
C ASN A 119 -12.32 -34.13 -5.15
N LEU A 120 -12.07 -35.45 -5.03
CA LEU A 120 -13.12 -36.48 -5.01
C LEU A 120 -14.21 -36.21 -3.96
N SER A 121 -13.85 -35.60 -2.83
CA SER A 121 -14.80 -35.22 -1.77
C SER A 121 -15.85 -34.20 -2.22
N GLU A 122 -15.55 -33.32 -3.19
CA GLU A 122 -16.54 -32.42 -3.78
C GLU A 122 -17.63 -33.18 -4.53
N TYR A 123 -17.24 -34.15 -5.37
CA TYR A 123 -18.19 -34.93 -6.17
C TYR A 123 -19.02 -35.90 -5.32
N ILE A 124 -18.42 -36.50 -4.29
CA ILE A 124 -19.15 -37.33 -3.32
C ILE A 124 -20.20 -36.49 -2.59
N LEU A 125 -19.80 -35.30 -2.11
CA LEU A 125 -20.71 -34.38 -1.43
C LEU A 125 -21.85 -33.94 -2.35
N ALA A 126 -21.54 -33.56 -3.59
CA ALA A 126 -22.55 -33.20 -4.58
C ALA A 126 -23.51 -34.37 -4.85
N GLY A 127 -23.01 -35.59 -5.00
CA GLY A 127 -23.83 -36.80 -5.17
C GLY A 127 -24.77 -37.05 -3.98
N ILE A 128 -24.28 -36.88 -2.74
CA ILE A 128 -25.11 -36.97 -1.53
C ILE A 128 -26.20 -35.90 -1.54
N MET A 129 -25.86 -34.65 -1.89
CA MET A 129 -26.82 -33.56 -1.94
C MET A 129 -27.90 -33.80 -2.99
N VAL A 130 -27.52 -34.24 -4.18
CA VAL A 130 -28.46 -34.61 -5.25
C VAL A 130 -29.37 -35.74 -4.79
N GLY A 131 -28.80 -36.83 -4.24
CA GLY A 131 -29.57 -37.96 -3.72
C GLY A 131 -30.53 -37.55 -2.60
N PHE A 132 -30.08 -36.67 -1.70
CA PHE A 132 -30.91 -36.10 -0.65
C PHE A 132 -32.04 -35.23 -1.21
N MET A 133 -31.76 -34.39 -2.23
CA MET A 133 -32.80 -33.60 -2.92
C MET A 133 -33.87 -34.50 -3.53
N PHE A 134 -33.49 -35.60 -4.18
CA PHE A 134 -34.46 -36.58 -4.70
C PHE A 134 -35.28 -37.24 -3.58
N LEU A 135 -34.67 -37.55 -2.44
CA LEU A 135 -35.35 -38.16 -1.31
C LEU A 135 -36.37 -37.21 -0.65
N ILE A 136 -36.03 -35.92 -0.55
CA ILE A 136 -36.92 -34.90 0.03
C ILE A 136 -37.85 -34.23 -0.99
N GLY A 137 -37.65 -34.43 -2.30
CA GLY A 137 -38.46 -33.82 -3.36
C GLY A 137 -39.95 -34.19 -3.31
N PHE A 138 -40.26 -35.26 -2.57
CA PHE A 138 -41.62 -35.71 -2.26
C PHE A 138 -42.25 -34.98 -1.07
N LEU A 139 -41.51 -34.11 -0.36
CA LEU A 139 -42.01 -33.31 0.75
C LEU A 139 -42.44 -31.91 0.28
N PRO A 140 -43.56 -31.37 0.78
CA PRO A 140 -43.94 -29.97 0.56
C PRO A 140 -42.80 -29.01 0.93
N VAL A 141 -42.60 -27.98 0.09
CA VAL A 141 -41.58 -26.92 0.24
C VAL A 141 -41.37 -26.41 1.68
N PRO A 142 -42.40 -26.11 2.49
CA PRO A 142 -42.17 -25.62 3.84
C PRO A 142 -41.49 -26.64 4.76
N ILE A 143 -41.64 -27.95 4.51
CA ILE A 143 -41.14 -29.00 5.40
C ILE A 143 -39.62 -29.12 5.30
N TRP A 144 -39.04 -29.20 4.10
CA TRP A 144 -37.58 -29.34 4.00
C TRP A 144 -36.84 -28.05 4.40
N MET A 145 -37.43 -26.86 4.16
CA MET A 145 -36.91 -25.58 4.68
C MET A 145 -36.91 -25.55 6.21
N THR A 146 -37.96 -26.09 6.85
CA THR A 146 -37.97 -26.23 8.32
C THR A 146 -36.95 -27.26 8.82
N LEU A 147 -36.77 -28.38 8.12
CA LEU A 147 -35.76 -29.39 8.49
C LEU A 147 -34.33 -28.86 8.32
N THR A 148 -34.06 -28.06 7.29
CA THR A 148 -32.76 -27.38 7.13
C THR A 148 -32.56 -26.32 8.21
N ALA A 149 -33.57 -25.52 8.54
CA ALA A 149 -33.50 -24.55 9.64
C ALA A 149 -33.24 -25.24 11.00
N ILE A 150 -33.92 -26.36 11.29
CA ILE A 150 -33.72 -27.15 12.51
C ILE A 150 -32.32 -27.76 12.54
N PHE A 151 -31.83 -28.33 11.43
CA PHE A 151 -30.48 -28.88 11.35
C PHE A 151 -29.41 -27.80 11.58
N ILE A 152 -29.59 -26.62 10.99
CA ILE A 152 -28.72 -25.45 11.18
C ILE A 152 -28.74 -24.97 12.64
N LEU A 153 -29.93 -24.85 13.25
CA LEU A 153 -30.07 -24.51 14.67
C LEU A 153 -29.40 -25.55 15.58
N SER A 154 -29.51 -26.84 15.24
CA SER A 154 -28.85 -27.91 16.00
C SER A 154 -27.32 -27.87 15.88
N ALA A 155 -26.78 -27.46 14.71
CA ALA A 155 -25.35 -27.28 14.51
C ALA A 155 -24.81 -26.07 15.30
N ILE A 156 -25.63 -25.02 15.47
CA ILE A 156 -25.31 -23.83 16.28
C ILE A 156 -25.23 -24.18 17.77
N PHE A 157 -26.20 -24.93 18.30
CA PHE A 157 -26.21 -25.31 19.72
C PHE A 157 -25.11 -26.33 20.08
N ASN A 158 -24.63 -27.12 19.13
CA ASN A 158 -23.54 -28.09 19.36
C ASN A 158 -22.12 -27.52 19.16
N HIS A 159 -21.96 -26.31 18.61
CA HIS A 159 -20.63 -25.74 18.42
C HIS A 159 -20.17 -24.96 19.66
N LYS A 160 -19.68 -25.71 20.65
CA LYS A 160 -18.80 -25.18 21.70
C LYS A 160 -17.62 -24.48 21.01
N GLU A 161 -17.35 -23.24 21.41
CA GLU A 161 -16.23 -22.41 20.93
C GLU A 161 -14.96 -23.25 20.79
N GLN A 162 -14.61 -23.62 19.55
CA GLN A 162 -13.26 -24.09 19.26
C GLN A 162 -12.48 -22.87 18.83
N ASN A 163 -11.59 -22.42 19.73
CA ASN A 163 -10.57 -21.42 19.48
C ASN A 163 -9.97 -21.58 18.06
N PRO A 164 -9.72 -20.48 17.33
CA PRO A 164 -9.06 -20.55 16.04
C PRO A 164 -7.72 -21.26 16.22
N MET A 165 -7.54 -22.38 15.51
CA MET A 165 -6.34 -23.20 15.60
C MET A 165 -5.11 -22.35 15.31
N GLN A 166 -4.19 -22.34 16.27
CA GLN A 166 -2.78 -22.03 16.08
C GLN A 166 -2.29 -22.79 14.85
N HIS A 167 -2.01 -22.08 13.76
CA HIS A 167 -1.40 -22.67 12.57
C HIS A 167 -0.07 -23.30 12.99
N ASP A 168 -0.03 -24.62 13.06
CA ASP A 168 1.19 -25.37 13.31
C ASP A 168 2.11 -25.13 12.10
N LYS A 169 3.04 -24.19 12.27
CA LYS A 169 4.04 -23.84 11.25
C LYS A 169 4.97 -25.03 11.10
N LYS A 170 4.63 -25.93 10.17
CA LYS A 170 5.53 -27.01 9.77
C LYS A 170 6.78 -26.38 9.15
N GLN A 171 7.90 -26.41 9.88
CA GLN A 171 9.21 -26.11 9.30
C GLN A 171 9.56 -27.22 8.30
N ILE A 172 9.77 -26.84 7.06
CA ILE A 172 10.16 -27.73 5.97
C ILE A 172 11.59 -27.37 5.59
N ALA A 173 12.45 -28.38 5.46
CA ALA A 173 13.84 -28.16 5.05
C ALA A 173 13.87 -27.67 3.59
N LEU A 174 14.75 -26.71 3.29
CA LEU A 174 14.92 -26.16 1.94
C LEU A 174 15.19 -27.25 0.89
N SER A 175 15.81 -28.35 1.29
CA SER A 175 16.08 -29.54 0.46
C SER A 175 14.85 -30.36 0.10
N GLU A 176 13.77 -30.30 0.88
CA GLU A 176 12.48 -30.88 0.51
C GLU A 176 11.74 -29.99 -0.48
N LEU A 177 11.84 -28.67 -0.34
CA LEU A 177 11.27 -27.69 -1.26
C LEU A 177 11.97 -27.70 -2.63
N SER A 178 13.29 -27.86 -2.69
CA SER A 178 14.02 -27.83 -3.97
C SER A 178 13.64 -28.97 -4.93
N LYS A 179 13.10 -30.08 -4.40
CA LYS A 179 12.59 -31.21 -5.19
C LYS A 179 11.35 -30.85 -6.02
N LEU A 180 10.59 -29.83 -5.61
CA LEU A 180 9.45 -29.34 -6.38
C LEU A 180 9.88 -28.49 -7.58
N TRP A 181 11.02 -27.79 -7.48
CA TRP A 181 11.57 -27.00 -8.58
C TRP A 181 12.32 -27.83 -9.62
N THR A 182 12.90 -28.97 -9.22
CA THR A 182 13.61 -29.87 -10.16
C THR A 182 12.67 -30.71 -11.02
N LYS A 183 11.37 -30.78 -10.70
CA LYS A 183 10.40 -31.59 -11.46
C LYS A 183 9.77 -30.84 -12.65
N TYR A 184 10.10 -29.55 -12.83
CA TYR A 184 9.71 -28.72 -13.97
C TYR A 184 10.92 -28.39 -14.86
N ASN A 185 11.70 -29.41 -15.25
CA ASN A 185 12.42 -29.33 -16.53
C ASN A 185 11.41 -29.70 -17.62
N ILE A 186 10.60 -28.72 -18.03
CA ILE A 186 9.89 -28.82 -19.31
C ILE A 186 10.96 -28.53 -20.36
N ASP A 187 11.20 -29.49 -21.25
CA ASP A 187 11.89 -29.27 -22.51
C ASP A 187 11.11 -28.21 -23.30
N ILE A 188 11.48 -26.95 -23.14
CA ILE A 188 11.00 -25.87 -24.00
C ILE A 188 11.74 -26.04 -25.32
N ALA A 189 11.11 -26.73 -26.27
CA ALA A 189 11.50 -26.62 -27.66
C ALA A 189 11.49 -25.13 -28.03
N PRO A 190 12.58 -24.57 -28.59
CA PRO A 190 12.63 -23.16 -28.93
C PRO A 190 11.53 -22.87 -29.94
N ASN A 191 10.62 -21.99 -29.57
CA ASN A 191 9.59 -21.50 -30.47
C ASN A 191 10.29 -20.76 -31.62
N GLN A 192 10.29 -21.36 -32.82
CA GLN A 192 11.02 -20.88 -34.00
C GLN A 192 10.40 -19.62 -34.65
N ASN A 193 9.55 -18.88 -33.93
CA ASN A 193 8.98 -17.62 -34.39
C ASN A 193 9.34 -16.44 -33.46
N ALA A 194 10.40 -16.55 -32.66
CA ALA A 194 11.03 -15.37 -32.05
C ALA A 194 11.78 -14.61 -33.16
N THR A 195 11.06 -13.74 -33.85
CA THR A 195 11.70 -12.63 -34.56
C THR A 195 12.54 -11.88 -33.53
N ALA A 196 13.83 -11.68 -33.84
CA ALA A 196 14.71 -10.89 -33.01
C ALA A 196 13.99 -9.58 -32.64
N LEU A 197 13.78 -9.33 -31.35
CA LEU A 197 13.31 -8.04 -30.86
C LEU A 197 14.36 -7.01 -31.26
N ASP A 198 14.15 -6.35 -32.40
CA ASP A 198 14.80 -5.09 -32.71
C ASP A 198 14.62 -4.18 -31.48
N ASN A 199 15.69 -3.50 -31.06
CA ASN A 199 15.63 -2.60 -29.92
C ASN A 199 14.42 -1.67 -30.08
N PRO A 200 13.44 -1.70 -29.14
CA PRO A 200 12.24 -0.89 -29.28
C PRO A 200 12.64 0.58 -29.34
N HIS A 201 12.12 1.29 -30.35
CA HIS A 201 12.34 2.72 -30.53
C HIS A 201 11.08 3.45 -30.13
N PHE A 202 11.16 4.26 -29.08
CA PHE A 202 10.05 5.08 -28.59
C PHE A 202 10.11 6.47 -29.23
N SER A 203 8.96 7.12 -29.40
CA SER A 203 8.85 8.48 -29.91
C SER A 203 9.44 9.49 -28.94
N ASN A 204 9.30 9.24 -27.64
CA ASN A 204 9.83 10.09 -26.58
C ASN A 204 11.26 9.71 -26.17
N ASN A 205 12.18 10.67 -26.28
CA ASN A 205 13.59 10.50 -25.89
C ASN A 205 13.77 10.10 -24.42
N LEU A 206 12.92 10.59 -23.52
CA LEU A 206 12.97 10.25 -22.09
C LEU A 206 12.72 8.75 -21.87
N ILE A 207 11.81 8.15 -22.65
CA ILE A 207 11.56 6.71 -22.59
C ILE A 207 12.77 5.95 -23.14
N ASN A 208 13.34 6.38 -24.27
CA ASN A 208 14.53 5.75 -24.85
C ASN A 208 15.70 5.75 -23.86
N GLU A 209 15.99 6.87 -23.22
CA GLU A 209 17.05 7.00 -22.20
C GLU A 209 16.78 6.09 -20.99
N PHE A 210 15.54 6.11 -20.49
CA PHE A 210 15.13 5.28 -19.37
C PHE A 210 15.26 3.78 -19.68
N TYR A 211 14.78 3.35 -20.85
CA TYR A 211 14.83 1.96 -21.30
C TYR A 211 16.28 1.47 -21.36
N GLN A 212 17.14 2.20 -22.07
CA GLN A 212 18.55 1.83 -22.22
C GLN A 212 19.29 1.74 -20.88
N ALA A 213 18.97 2.63 -19.93
CA ALA A 213 19.61 2.66 -18.62
C ALA A 213 19.15 1.53 -17.69
N ASN A 214 17.88 1.10 -17.78
CA ASN A 214 17.25 0.32 -16.71
C ASN A 214 16.81 -1.10 -17.09
N THR A 215 16.74 -1.49 -18.37
CA THR A 215 16.08 -2.75 -18.76
C THR A 215 17.00 -3.90 -19.19
N LYS A 216 18.31 -3.65 -19.33
CA LYS A 216 19.28 -4.60 -19.90
C LYS A 216 19.33 -5.99 -19.24
N ASP A 217 19.10 -6.05 -17.93
CA ASP A 217 19.21 -7.26 -17.11
C ASP A 217 17.85 -7.86 -16.73
N ILE A 218 16.74 -7.32 -17.22
CA ILE A 218 15.38 -7.76 -16.85
C ILE A 218 15.03 -9.05 -17.60
N PRO A 219 14.39 -10.05 -16.93
CA PRO A 219 13.95 -11.26 -17.60
C PRO A 219 12.90 -10.97 -18.69
N GLU A 220 12.91 -11.79 -19.74
CA GLU A 220 12.12 -11.57 -20.96
C GLU A 220 10.62 -11.32 -20.72
N THR A 221 10.00 -12.08 -19.79
CA THR A 221 8.58 -11.93 -19.45
C THR A 221 8.26 -10.58 -18.79
N GLN A 222 9.09 -10.11 -17.85
CA GLN A 222 8.91 -8.76 -17.29
C GLN A 222 9.25 -7.68 -18.31
N LEU A 223 10.26 -7.91 -19.15
CA LEU A 223 10.70 -6.96 -20.15
C LEU A 223 9.60 -6.71 -21.20
N SER A 224 8.91 -7.75 -21.67
CA SER A 224 7.79 -7.58 -22.63
C SER A 224 6.66 -6.74 -22.04
N ILE A 225 6.32 -6.97 -20.77
CA ILE A 225 5.31 -6.19 -20.04
C ILE A 225 5.75 -4.73 -19.89
N ILE A 226 7.01 -4.48 -19.53
CA ILE A 226 7.58 -3.13 -19.40
C ILE A 226 7.53 -2.40 -20.74
N ILE A 227 7.87 -3.06 -21.85
CA ILE A 227 7.81 -2.46 -23.19
C ILE A 227 6.37 -2.07 -23.53
N GLU A 228 5.38 -2.92 -23.22
CA GLU A 228 3.96 -2.63 -23.48
C GLU A 228 3.47 -1.43 -22.64
N ILE A 229 3.88 -1.33 -21.37
CA ILE A 229 3.58 -0.17 -20.51
C ILE A 229 4.24 1.10 -21.08
N LEU A 230 5.51 1.03 -21.49
CA LEU A 230 6.24 2.17 -22.04
C LEU A 230 5.63 2.65 -23.36
N ASN A 231 5.23 1.75 -24.27
CA ASN A 231 4.52 2.11 -25.49
C ASN A 231 3.21 2.83 -25.20
N TYR A 232 2.43 2.33 -24.22
CA TYR A 232 1.18 2.96 -23.84
C TYR A 232 1.39 4.36 -23.23
N LEU A 233 2.45 4.53 -22.43
CA LEU A 233 2.84 5.84 -21.91
C LEU A 233 3.35 6.78 -23.01
N ASP A 234 4.08 6.26 -24.00
CA ASP A 234 4.58 7.03 -25.15
C ASP A 234 3.41 7.60 -25.99
N GLU A 235 2.36 6.79 -26.19
CA GLU A 235 1.21 7.17 -27.01
C GLU A 235 0.21 8.07 -26.25
N HIS A 236 -0.03 7.80 -24.96
CA HIS A 236 -1.14 8.42 -24.21
C HIS A 236 -0.72 9.19 -22.96
N GLY A 237 0.56 9.17 -22.59
CA GLY A 237 1.06 9.73 -21.34
C GLY A 237 1.28 11.24 -21.33
N ASP A 238 1.04 11.94 -22.44
CA ASP A 238 1.09 13.42 -22.54
C ASP A 238 -0.17 14.09 -21.97
N ILE A 239 -0.59 13.62 -20.80
CA ILE A 239 -1.68 14.17 -20.01
C ILE A 239 -1.14 14.60 -18.65
N SER A 240 -1.84 15.48 -17.94
CA SER A 240 -1.41 15.89 -16.61
C SER A 240 -1.36 14.70 -15.64
N SER A 241 -0.26 14.58 -14.89
CA SER A 241 -0.09 13.56 -13.85
C SER A 241 -0.96 13.78 -12.61
N VAL A 242 -1.60 14.95 -12.50
CA VAL A 242 -2.51 15.32 -11.40
C VAL A 242 -3.94 15.24 -11.91
N SER A 243 -4.79 14.45 -11.25
CA SER A 243 -6.18 14.33 -11.66
C SER A 243 -7.00 15.58 -11.31
N THR A 244 -8.06 15.82 -12.08
CA THR A 244 -9.07 16.84 -11.77
C THR A 244 -10.12 16.36 -10.76
N ASN A 245 -10.01 15.12 -10.26
CA ASN A 245 -11.05 14.47 -9.45
C ASN A 245 -11.04 14.97 -8.00
N ILE A 246 -12.24 15.20 -7.45
CA ILE A 246 -12.47 15.93 -6.18
C ILE A 246 -11.78 15.31 -4.96
N LYS A 247 -11.47 13.99 -4.96
CA LYS A 247 -10.71 13.34 -3.89
C LYS A 247 -9.20 13.67 -3.88
N ASP A 248 -8.60 13.86 -5.05
CA ASP A 248 -7.19 14.30 -5.15
C ASP A 248 -7.05 15.80 -4.85
N ILE A 249 -8.13 16.58 -5.01
CA ILE A 249 -8.17 18.01 -4.69
C ILE A 249 -7.89 18.25 -3.19
N SER A 250 -8.29 17.33 -2.31
CA SER A 250 -8.03 17.44 -0.86
C SER A 250 -6.64 17.00 -0.41
N ALA A 251 -5.86 16.33 -1.26
CA ALA A 251 -4.50 15.89 -0.92
C ALA A 251 -3.47 17.02 -1.08
N TYR A 252 -3.75 17.99 -1.94
CA TYR A 252 -2.90 19.16 -2.18
C TYR A 252 -3.59 20.42 -1.65
N ASN A 253 -3.36 20.74 -0.37
CA ASN A 253 -3.93 21.92 0.29
C ASN A 253 -3.46 23.26 -0.32
N GLU A 254 -2.43 23.24 -1.17
CA GLU A 254 -1.83 24.42 -1.79
C GLU A 254 -2.13 24.50 -3.30
N PRO A 255 -3.05 25.39 -3.75
CA PRO A 255 -3.41 25.57 -5.16
C PRO A 255 -2.22 25.84 -6.08
N ALA A 256 -1.19 26.49 -5.56
CA ALA A 256 0.01 26.84 -6.31
C ALA A 256 0.97 25.64 -6.51
N LEU A 257 1.01 24.69 -5.55
CA LEU A 257 1.73 23.41 -5.74
C LEU A 257 1.04 22.57 -6.82
N ARG A 258 -0.29 22.57 -6.83
CA ARG A 258 -1.08 21.86 -7.84
C ARG A 258 -0.82 22.40 -9.25
N GLN A 259 -0.81 23.72 -9.43
CA GLN A 259 -0.52 24.36 -10.71
C GLN A 259 0.92 24.06 -11.21
N THR A 260 1.84 23.85 -10.27
CA THR A 260 3.23 23.45 -10.57
C THR A 260 3.29 21.99 -11.01
N LEU A 261 2.65 21.07 -10.27
CA LEU A 261 2.63 19.64 -10.59
C LEU A 261 1.78 19.32 -11.82
N SER A 262 0.76 20.12 -12.15
CA SER A 262 -0.07 19.90 -13.33
C SER A 262 0.69 20.02 -14.65
N LYS A 263 1.86 20.67 -14.64
CA LYS A 263 2.79 20.77 -15.79
C LYS A 263 3.60 19.49 -16.02
N VAL A 264 3.61 18.58 -15.06
CA VAL A 264 4.28 17.28 -15.19
C VAL A 264 3.33 16.31 -15.86
N THR A 265 3.74 15.76 -17.00
CA THR A 265 2.97 14.75 -17.72
C THR A 265 2.98 13.42 -16.95
N LEU A 266 1.97 12.58 -17.19
CA LEU A 266 1.88 11.26 -16.59
C LEU A 266 3.08 10.39 -16.96
N LEU A 267 3.49 10.42 -18.23
CA LEU A 267 4.72 9.76 -18.71
C LEU A 267 5.93 10.17 -17.85
N GLN A 268 6.13 11.49 -17.69
CA GLN A 268 7.26 12.02 -16.95
C GLN A 268 7.22 11.56 -15.49
N HIS A 269 6.05 11.60 -14.86
CA HIS A 269 5.87 11.20 -13.48
C HIS A 269 6.12 9.70 -13.26
N SER A 270 5.61 8.84 -14.16
CA SER A 270 5.87 7.40 -14.11
C SER A 270 7.35 7.08 -14.22
N ILE A 271 8.08 7.75 -15.13
CA ILE A 271 9.53 7.54 -15.28
C ILE A 271 10.32 8.10 -14.09
N ASN A 272 9.95 9.26 -13.55
CA ASN A 272 10.57 9.80 -12.34
C ASN A 272 10.40 8.84 -11.16
N THR A 273 9.19 8.31 -10.97
CA THR A 273 8.88 7.34 -9.92
C THR A 273 9.68 6.05 -10.09
N ALA A 274 9.79 5.54 -11.33
CA ALA A 274 10.58 4.36 -11.65
C ALA A 274 12.09 4.55 -11.38
N ASN A 275 12.64 5.74 -11.70
CA ASN A 275 14.02 6.08 -11.37
C ASN A 275 14.24 6.20 -9.85
N GLU A 276 13.31 6.82 -9.12
CA GLU A 276 13.39 6.94 -7.66
C GLU A 276 13.42 5.56 -6.99
N ILE A 277 12.50 4.67 -7.38
CA ILE A 277 12.42 3.36 -6.74
C ILE A 277 13.66 2.50 -7.01
N ILE A 278 14.24 2.57 -8.21
CA ILE A 278 15.51 1.86 -8.51
C ILE A 278 16.66 2.45 -7.71
N SER A 279 16.80 3.79 -7.71
CA SER A 279 17.95 4.46 -7.08
C SER A 279 18.06 4.19 -5.57
N ARG A 280 16.91 3.97 -4.92
CA ARG A 280 16.77 3.63 -3.50
C ARG A 280 16.98 2.15 -3.21
N ASN A 281 16.88 1.29 -4.22
CA ASN A 281 17.02 -0.15 -4.11
C ASN A 281 18.23 -0.65 -4.93
N ARG A 282 19.45 -0.28 -4.53
CA ARG A 282 20.67 -0.53 -5.34
C ARG A 282 21.13 -1.99 -5.44
N LYS A 283 20.54 -2.91 -4.68
CA LYS A 283 20.87 -4.35 -4.65
C LYS A 283 19.67 -5.21 -5.02
N LEU A 284 19.01 -4.89 -6.12
CA LEU A 284 17.91 -5.70 -6.64
C LEU A 284 18.47 -6.83 -7.51
N ASN A 285 17.89 -8.02 -7.37
CA ASN A 285 18.03 -9.04 -8.40
C ASN A 285 17.19 -8.64 -9.63
N ALA A 286 17.57 -9.15 -10.80
CA ALA A 286 16.92 -8.86 -12.08
C ALA A 286 15.39 -9.06 -12.07
N PHE A 287 14.90 -10.14 -11.46
CA PHE A 287 13.48 -10.45 -11.38
C PHE A 287 12.70 -9.38 -10.59
N TYR A 288 13.16 -9.09 -9.38
CA TYR A 288 12.51 -8.13 -8.50
C TYR A 288 12.65 -6.69 -9.01
N LYS A 289 13.73 -6.38 -9.73
CA LYS A 289 13.87 -5.12 -10.48
C LYS A 289 12.78 -4.99 -11.55
N GLY A 290 12.51 -6.07 -12.30
CA GLY A 290 11.39 -6.12 -13.26
C GLY A 290 10.04 -5.87 -12.59
N ASP A 291 9.75 -6.56 -11.49
CA ASP A 291 8.47 -6.43 -10.77
C ASP A 291 8.24 -5.01 -10.23
N ILE A 292 9.29 -4.40 -9.66
CA ILE A 292 9.28 -3.01 -9.19
C ILE A 292 9.03 -2.02 -10.32
N LEU A 293 9.66 -2.24 -11.48
CA LEU A 293 9.49 -1.37 -12.64
C LEU A 293 8.09 -1.44 -13.22
N ILE A 294 7.51 -2.65 -13.31
CA ILE A 294 6.11 -2.84 -13.72
C ILE A 294 5.20 -2.06 -12.77
N ALA A 295 5.39 -2.20 -11.45
CA ALA A 295 4.58 -1.48 -10.48
C ALA A 295 4.72 0.05 -10.61
N ALA A 296 5.95 0.55 -10.67
CA ALA A 296 6.22 1.99 -10.70
C ALA A 296 5.76 2.67 -12.00
N LEU A 297 5.95 2.03 -13.15
CA LEU A 297 5.53 2.60 -14.43
C LEU A 297 4.00 2.59 -14.58
N ALA A 298 3.33 1.54 -14.07
CA ALA A 298 1.90 1.35 -14.25
C ALA A 298 1.01 1.92 -13.15
N HIS A 299 1.54 2.33 -11.98
CA HIS A 299 0.70 2.65 -10.82
C HIS A 299 -0.40 3.69 -11.08
N ASP A 300 -0.07 4.71 -11.87
CA ASP A 300 -0.95 5.83 -12.21
C ASP A 300 -1.53 5.76 -13.64
N ILE A 301 -1.26 4.68 -14.40
CA ILE A 301 -1.66 4.55 -15.81
C ILE A 301 -3.19 4.63 -15.99
N GLY A 302 -3.95 4.23 -14.98
CA GLY A 302 -5.40 4.35 -14.92
C GLY A 302 -5.92 5.78 -15.05
N LYS A 303 -5.08 6.81 -14.82
CA LYS A 303 -5.43 8.22 -15.04
C LYS A 303 -5.72 8.54 -16.51
N ILE A 304 -5.18 7.76 -17.46
CA ILE A 304 -5.47 7.89 -18.90
C ILE A 304 -6.96 7.60 -19.16
N SER A 305 -7.48 6.49 -18.62
CA SER A 305 -8.90 6.16 -18.76
C SER A 305 -9.84 7.21 -18.14
N ALA A 306 -9.42 7.84 -17.04
CA ALA A 306 -10.17 8.91 -16.41
C ALA A 306 -10.18 10.20 -17.25
N ALA A 307 -9.09 10.49 -17.99
CA ALA A 307 -9.02 11.61 -18.92
C ALA A 307 -9.96 11.42 -20.13
N ASP A 308 -10.12 10.17 -20.60
CA ASP A 308 -11.02 9.81 -21.70
C ASP A 308 -12.51 9.79 -21.31
N LYS A 309 -12.87 10.23 -20.09
CA LYS A 309 -14.22 10.17 -19.50
C LYS A 309 -14.80 8.76 -19.39
N ILE A 310 -13.98 7.72 -19.58
CA ILE A 310 -14.38 6.34 -19.33
C ILE A 310 -14.22 6.14 -17.82
N ASN A 311 -15.34 6.20 -17.10
CA ASN A 311 -15.35 6.14 -15.63
C ASN A 311 -15.16 4.69 -15.16
N ILE A 312 -13.95 4.14 -15.35
CA ILE A 312 -13.58 2.74 -14.99
C ILE A 312 -13.43 2.56 -13.47
N GLY A 313 -13.47 3.65 -12.69
CA GLY A 313 -13.36 3.65 -11.22
C GLY A 313 -12.18 4.49 -10.73
N GLU A 314 -11.77 4.28 -9.48
CA GLU A 314 -10.56 4.89 -8.91
C GLU A 314 -9.32 4.46 -9.72
N HIS A 315 -8.40 5.40 -10.03
CA HIS A 315 -7.25 5.14 -10.91
C HIS A 315 -6.41 3.91 -10.53
N PRO A 316 -6.22 3.53 -9.24
CA PRO A 316 -5.46 2.32 -8.91
C PRO A 316 -6.10 1.05 -9.47
N LYS A 317 -7.43 1.00 -9.52
CA LYS A 317 -8.18 -0.15 -10.08
C LYS A 317 -8.07 -0.19 -11.59
N ALA A 318 -8.19 0.96 -12.24
CA ALA A 318 -8.01 1.07 -13.69
C ALA A 318 -6.59 0.68 -14.11
N SER A 319 -5.57 1.05 -13.33
CA SER A 319 -4.18 0.63 -13.54
C SER A 319 -4.00 -0.89 -13.48
N VAL A 320 -4.60 -1.56 -12.49
CA VAL A 320 -4.56 -3.03 -12.39
C VAL A 320 -5.35 -3.70 -13.51
N LEU A 321 -6.46 -3.13 -13.95
CA LEU A 321 -7.23 -3.66 -15.08
C LEU A 321 -6.41 -3.62 -16.38
N PHE A 322 -5.71 -2.50 -16.61
CA PHE A 322 -4.77 -2.36 -17.73
C PHE A 322 -3.68 -3.45 -17.68
N LEU A 323 -3.01 -3.63 -16.54
CA LEU A 323 -2.00 -4.68 -16.40
C LEU A 323 -2.55 -6.09 -16.64
N ASN A 324 -3.77 -6.39 -16.19
CA ASN A 324 -4.40 -7.69 -16.45
C ASN A 324 -4.79 -7.92 -17.92
N SER A 325 -4.76 -6.88 -18.75
CA SER A 325 -4.97 -6.99 -20.20
C SER A 325 -3.68 -7.29 -20.98
N ILE A 326 -2.51 -6.99 -20.39
CA ILE A 326 -1.19 -7.26 -20.96
C ILE A 326 -0.91 -8.77 -20.98
N ASN A 327 -0.44 -9.28 -22.11
CA ASN A 327 -0.03 -10.68 -22.24
C ASN A 327 1.24 -10.96 -21.39
N GLY A 328 1.24 -12.05 -20.63
CA GLY A 328 2.37 -12.41 -19.76
C GLY A 328 2.27 -11.90 -18.32
N PHE A 329 1.41 -10.91 -18.05
CA PHE A 329 1.25 -10.37 -16.68
C PHE A 329 0.58 -11.36 -15.72
N LYS A 330 -0.39 -12.14 -16.21
CA LYS A 330 -1.13 -13.12 -15.39
C LYS A 330 -0.26 -14.29 -14.95
N GLU A 331 0.83 -14.53 -15.67
CA GLU A 331 1.78 -15.61 -15.48
C GLU A 331 2.90 -15.24 -14.49
N LEU A 332 3.02 -13.97 -14.09
CA LEU A 332 4.04 -13.53 -13.13
C LEU A 332 3.81 -14.13 -11.75
N SER A 333 4.86 -14.68 -11.16
CA SER A 333 4.82 -15.20 -9.78
C SER A 333 4.50 -14.13 -8.74
N GLN A 334 4.90 -12.88 -8.99
CA GLN A 334 4.67 -11.73 -8.12
C GLN A 334 3.47 -10.87 -8.53
N LYS A 335 2.60 -11.37 -9.43
CA LYS A 335 1.39 -10.66 -9.89
C LYS A 335 0.60 -10.05 -8.75
N THR A 336 0.26 -10.86 -7.74
CA THR A 336 -0.54 -10.39 -6.59
C THR A 336 0.15 -9.26 -5.82
N ALA A 337 1.47 -9.34 -5.64
CA ALA A 337 2.22 -8.30 -4.93
C ALA A 337 2.25 -6.99 -5.73
N ILE A 338 2.36 -7.05 -7.06
CA ILE A 338 2.29 -5.89 -7.95
C ILE A 338 0.88 -5.28 -7.91
N GLU A 339 -0.17 -6.10 -8.01
CA GLU A 339 -1.56 -5.65 -7.93
C GLU A 339 -1.86 -4.98 -6.59
N GLU A 340 -1.45 -5.59 -5.47
CA GLU A 340 -1.64 -5.01 -4.15
C GLU A 340 -0.84 -3.72 -3.95
N ALA A 341 0.37 -3.63 -4.50
CA ALA A 341 1.16 -2.42 -4.45
C ALA A 341 0.48 -1.26 -5.18
N ILE A 342 -0.03 -1.52 -6.38
CA ILE A 342 -0.74 -0.51 -7.15
C ILE A 342 -2.06 -0.14 -6.48
N LEU A 343 -2.86 -1.11 -6.04
CA LEU A 343 -4.17 -0.80 -5.43
C LEU A 343 -4.08 0.05 -4.17
N ASN A 344 -2.97 -0.05 -3.43
CA ASN A 344 -2.81 0.61 -2.14
C ASN A 344 -1.77 1.75 -2.18
N HIS A 345 -1.26 2.19 -3.34
CA HIS A 345 -0.16 3.15 -3.39
C HIS A 345 -0.48 4.53 -2.76
N ASP A 346 -1.76 4.91 -2.69
CA ASP A 346 -2.24 6.14 -2.05
C ASP A 346 -2.64 5.96 -0.57
N SER A 347 -2.56 4.74 -0.04
CA SER A 347 -3.06 4.39 1.29
C SER A 347 -2.05 3.57 2.10
N THR A 348 -2.27 3.42 3.40
CA THR A 348 -1.42 2.55 4.23
C THR A 348 -1.81 1.08 4.03
N GLY A 349 -0.87 0.23 3.61
CA GLY A 349 -1.10 -1.20 3.38
C GLY A 349 -0.38 -1.71 2.13
N GLY A 350 -0.73 -2.91 1.65
CA GLY A 350 -0.25 -3.44 0.36
C GLY A 350 1.14 -4.08 0.35
N GLY A 351 1.81 -4.18 1.50
CA GLY A 351 3.09 -4.88 1.65
C GLY A 351 4.32 -4.06 1.27
N GLU A 352 5.48 -4.72 1.21
CA GLU A 352 6.79 -4.05 1.03
C GLU A 352 6.89 -3.27 -0.29
N LEU A 353 6.32 -3.82 -1.37
CA LEU A 353 6.36 -3.17 -2.69
C LEU A 353 5.49 -1.90 -2.72
N ALA A 354 4.32 -1.92 -2.06
CA ALA A 354 3.45 -0.75 -1.93
C ALA A 354 4.18 0.39 -1.20
N GLU A 355 4.88 0.05 -0.12
CA GLU A 355 5.61 1.03 0.68
C GLU A 355 6.75 1.67 -0.10
N LYS A 356 7.55 0.86 -0.80
CA LYS A 356 8.61 1.35 -1.68
C LYS A 356 8.07 2.25 -2.79
N LEU A 357 6.94 1.87 -3.38
CA LEU A 357 6.28 2.65 -4.42
C LEU A 357 5.77 4.00 -3.89
N ARG A 358 5.14 4.01 -2.71
CA ARG A 358 4.64 5.23 -2.07
C ARG A 358 5.76 6.22 -1.74
N ILE A 359 6.88 5.72 -1.20
CA ILE A 359 8.06 6.52 -0.92
C ILE A 359 8.63 7.09 -2.23
N ALA A 360 8.83 6.25 -3.24
CA ALA A 360 9.37 6.68 -4.53
C ALA A 360 8.47 7.72 -5.23
N ASN A 361 7.16 7.51 -5.23
CA ASN A 361 6.17 8.45 -5.78
C ASN A 361 6.24 9.80 -5.06
N THR A 362 6.21 9.79 -3.73
CA THR A 362 6.30 11.02 -2.90
C THR A 362 7.57 11.83 -3.23
N GLU A 363 8.69 11.13 -3.41
CA GLU A 363 9.98 11.75 -3.66
C GLU A 363 10.11 12.27 -5.09
N ALA A 364 9.54 11.56 -6.07
CA ALA A 364 9.37 12.06 -7.42
C ALA A 364 8.57 13.37 -7.43
N ARG A 365 7.45 13.44 -6.67
CA ARG A 365 6.65 14.66 -6.53
C ARG A 365 7.42 15.84 -5.93
N LYS A 366 8.25 15.59 -4.91
CA LYS A 366 9.11 16.63 -4.32
C LYS A 366 10.11 17.18 -5.35
N LYS A 367 10.76 16.31 -6.13
CA LYS A 367 11.72 16.69 -7.17
C LYS A 367 11.04 17.43 -8.33
N GLU A 368 9.86 16.98 -8.74
CA GLU A 368 9.04 17.63 -9.76
C GLU A 368 8.62 19.05 -9.36
N ALA A 369 8.16 19.21 -8.12
CA ALA A 369 7.82 20.52 -7.56
C ALA A 369 9.06 21.44 -7.52
N ALA A 370 10.21 20.91 -7.11
CA ALA A 370 11.46 21.66 -7.03
C ALA A 370 11.99 22.06 -8.42
N THR A 371 11.80 21.21 -9.43
CA THR A 371 12.26 21.45 -10.80
C THR A 371 11.41 22.52 -11.49
N ASN A 372 10.08 22.44 -11.33
CA ASN A 372 9.15 23.38 -11.98
C ASN A 372 9.00 24.71 -11.23
N ASN A 373 9.38 24.77 -9.94
CA ASN A 373 9.37 26.01 -9.18
C ASN A 373 10.41 26.00 -8.03
N PRO A 374 11.72 26.16 -8.34
CA PRO A 374 12.81 26.03 -7.36
C PRO A 374 12.75 27.06 -6.23
N ASN A 375 12.11 28.22 -6.46
CA ASN A 375 11.87 29.24 -5.45
C ASN A 375 10.65 28.92 -4.56
N GLN A 376 9.68 28.17 -5.08
CA GLN A 376 8.49 27.82 -4.32
C GLN A 376 8.76 26.68 -3.34
N VAL A 377 9.48 25.61 -3.71
CA VAL A 377 9.84 24.54 -2.74
C VAL A 377 10.75 25.06 -1.61
N LYS A 378 11.67 25.98 -1.93
CA LYS A 378 12.42 26.71 -0.90
C LYS A 378 11.51 27.52 0.02
N ASN A 379 10.45 28.15 -0.51
CA ASN A 379 9.49 28.88 0.31
C ASN A 379 8.53 27.94 1.07
N THR A 380 8.09 26.82 0.50
CA THR A 380 7.18 25.86 1.16
C THR A 380 7.82 25.20 2.38
N ILE A 381 9.11 24.81 2.32
CA ILE A 381 9.82 24.28 3.50
C ILE A 381 10.03 25.37 4.56
N LEU A 382 10.25 26.62 4.13
CA LEU A 382 10.32 27.75 5.06
C LEU A 382 8.95 28.04 5.72
N ASP A 383 7.85 27.82 5.00
CA ASP A 383 6.48 27.98 5.50
C ASP A 383 6.06 26.80 6.41
N GLU A 384 6.63 25.61 6.23
CA GLU A 384 6.41 24.44 7.11
C GLU A 384 7.01 24.62 8.51
N ILE A 385 8.14 25.34 8.63
CA ILE A 385 8.80 25.57 9.92
C ILE A 385 8.17 26.78 10.61
N ASP A 386 7.34 26.53 11.63
CA ASP A 386 6.88 27.58 12.53
C ASP A 386 8.05 28.14 13.36
N ALA A 387 8.56 29.30 12.93
CA ALA A 387 9.67 29.99 13.58
C ALA A 387 9.39 30.32 15.06
N GLY A 388 8.14 30.63 15.43
CA GLY A 388 7.76 30.90 16.80
C GLY A 388 7.90 29.65 17.67
N THR A 389 7.31 28.54 17.23
CA THR A 389 7.42 27.24 17.92
C THR A 389 8.87 26.76 17.99
N LEU A 390 9.66 26.97 16.93
CA LEU A 390 11.09 26.64 16.92
C LEU A 390 11.84 27.41 18.01
N ILE A 391 11.70 28.73 18.07
CA ILE A 391 12.40 29.59 19.02
C ILE A 391 11.98 29.26 20.46
N GLU A 392 10.70 29.08 20.74
CA GLU A 392 10.22 28.70 22.09
C GLU A 392 10.76 27.34 22.52
N THR A 393 10.78 26.37 21.60
CA THR A 393 11.30 25.03 21.89
C THR A 393 12.80 25.05 22.13
N LEU A 394 13.56 25.88 21.41
CA LEU A 394 14.99 26.08 21.65
C LEU A 394 15.21 26.75 23.01
N ARG A 395 14.47 27.83 23.32
CA ARG A 395 14.60 28.57 24.58
C ARG A 395 14.41 27.65 25.80
N ALA A 396 13.41 26.78 25.76
CA ALA A 396 13.09 25.85 26.85
C ALA A 396 14.18 24.80 27.15
N ARG A 397 15.19 24.64 26.28
CA ARG A 397 16.27 23.65 26.44
C ARG A 397 17.58 24.25 26.93
N ILE A 398 17.70 25.57 26.98
CA ILE A 398 18.95 26.27 27.33
C ILE A 398 19.25 26.06 28.82
N ASN A 399 20.46 25.58 29.11
CA ASN A 399 20.97 25.37 30.46
C ASN A 399 20.14 24.41 31.34
N VAL A 400 19.35 23.54 30.71
CA VAL A 400 18.62 22.48 31.40
C VAL A 400 19.48 21.21 31.43
N ALA A 401 19.88 20.79 32.63
CA ALA A 401 20.66 19.58 32.85
C ALA A 401 19.89 18.56 33.70
N ASN A 402 19.97 17.28 33.34
CA ASN A 402 19.50 16.15 34.13
C ASN A 402 20.70 15.21 34.38
N GLY A 403 21.35 15.39 35.53
CA GLY A 403 22.64 14.77 35.83
C GLY A 403 23.72 15.24 34.85
N ILE A 404 24.29 14.29 34.10
CA ILE A 404 25.32 14.56 33.07
C ILE A 404 24.72 14.88 31.69
N LYS A 405 23.40 14.68 31.50
CA LYS A 405 22.73 14.89 30.22
C LYS A 405 22.21 16.32 30.12
N PHE A 406 22.52 16.95 29.00
CA PHE A 406 22.04 18.29 28.65
C PHE A 406 21.89 18.39 27.14
N ASP A 407 20.96 19.24 26.70
CA ASP A 407 20.62 19.44 25.29
C ASP A 407 21.32 20.67 24.71
N ALA A 408 21.43 21.73 25.50
CA ALA A 408 22.07 22.97 25.12
C ALA A 408 22.67 23.68 26.34
N PHE A 409 23.68 24.50 26.09
CA PHE A 409 24.30 25.31 27.13
C PHE A 409 24.78 26.64 26.57
N SER A 410 24.75 27.68 27.40
CA SER A 410 25.38 28.94 27.06
C SER A 410 26.87 28.95 27.41
N PHE A 411 27.69 29.71 26.70
CA PHE A 411 29.04 30.06 27.10
C PHE A 411 29.49 31.31 26.34
N GLY A 412 29.99 32.31 27.05
CA GLY A 412 30.32 33.61 26.44
C GLY A 412 29.09 34.28 25.82
N SER A 413 29.17 34.66 24.54
CA SER A 413 28.07 35.28 23.79
C SER A 413 27.22 34.30 22.97
N VAL A 414 27.37 32.99 23.20
CA VAL A 414 26.83 31.93 22.34
C VAL A 414 26.07 30.88 23.16
N VAL A 415 25.04 30.30 22.57
CA VAL A 415 24.34 29.11 23.05
C VAL A 415 24.60 27.97 22.07
N TYR A 416 25.06 26.83 22.58
CA TYR A 416 25.43 25.66 21.81
C TYR A 416 24.35 24.59 21.96
N PHE A 417 23.59 24.35 20.89
CA PHE A 417 22.59 23.29 20.85
C PHE A 417 23.17 22.02 20.25
N LYS A 418 23.14 20.89 20.95
CA LYS A 418 23.55 19.61 20.36
C LYS A 418 22.69 19.30 19.13
N THR A 419 23.27 18.70 18.09
CA THR A 419 22.57 18.41 16.82
C THR A 419 21.24 17.67 17.01
N ASP A 420 21.17 16.71 17.95
CA ASP A 420 19.92 15.99 18.23
C ASP A 420 18.88 16.85 18.96
N ALA A 421 19.31 17.73 19.86
CA ALA A 421 18.42 18.68 20.53
C ALA A 421 17.88 19.73 19.54
N PHE A 422 18.73 20.20 18.62
CA PHE A 422 18.35 21.12 17.56
C PHE A 422 17.33 20.46 16.62
N TRP A 423 17.57 19.20 16.21
CA TRP A 423 16.60 18.43 15.43
C TRP A 423 15.26 18.26 16.16
N LYS A 424 15.27 17.93 17.45
CA LYS A 424 14.03 17.81 18.24
C LYS A 424 13.21 19.10 18.25
N ALA A 425 13.86 20.26 18.21
CA ALA A 425 13.18 21.54 18.11
C ALA A 425 12.59 21.76 16.71
N VAL A 426 13.35 21.46 15.65
CA VAL A 426 12.91 21.56 14.25
C VAL A 426 11.74 20.60 13.97
N ALA A 427 11.85 19.33 14.38
CA ALA A 427 10.79 18.33 14.23
C ALA A 427 9.48 18.78 14.91
N LYS A 428 9.58 19.41 16.09
CA LYS A 428 8.41 19.96 16.78
C LYS A 428 7.79 21.15 16.03
N SER A 429 8.59 22.04 15.44
CA SER A 429 8.08 23.17 14.66
C SER A 429 7.37 22.77 13.36
N ILE A 430 7.64 21.57 12.83
CA ILE A 430 6.97 20.99 11.66
C ILE A 430 5.93 19.91 12.05
N GLN A 431 5.61 19.78 13.34
CA GLN A 431 4.61 18.85 13.89
C GLN A 431 4.87 17.35 13.61
N ILE A 432 6.14 16.96 13.56
CA ILE A 432 6.58 15.58 13.35
C ILE A 432 7.16 14.99 14.63
N SER A 433 6.95 13.69 14.88
CA SER A 433 7.55 13.01 16.03
C SER A 433 9.09 12.95 15.87
N PRO A 434 9.86 13.43 16.86
CA PRO A 434 11.33 13.49 16.76
C PRO A 434 12.00 12.11 16.77
N ASP A 435 11.30 11.08 17.28
CA ASP A 435 11.76 9.69 17.37
C ASP A 435 11.33 8.85 16.15
N THR A 436 10.72 9.49 15.15
CA THR A 436 10.46 8.83 13.87
C THR A 436 11.81 8.46 13.26
N ASN A 437 12.05 7.17 13.06
CA ASN A 437 13.20 6.68 12.30
C ASN A 437 13.02 7.13 10.84
N PHE A 438 13.37 8.38 10.55
CA PHE A 438 13.60 8.80 9.17
C PHE A 438 14.89 8.12 8.71
N GLU A 439 14.75 7.06 7.91
CA GLU A 439 15.86 6.49 7.15
C GLU A 439 16.42 7.50 6.12
N ASP A 440 15.70 8.60 5.86
CA ASP A 440 16.13 9.67 4.96
C ASP A 440 16.98 10.72 5.69
N ALA A 441 18.29 10.49 5.72
CA ALA A 441 19.28 11.43 6.24
C ALA A 441 19.26 12.80 5.51
N GLU A 442 18.84 12.83 4.25
CA GLU A 442 18.80 14.05 3.45
C GLU A 442 17.59 14.92 3.81
N TYR A 443 16.44 14.29 4.14
CA TYR A 443 15.28 15.00 4.67
C TYR A 443 15.61 15.75 5.97
N ARG A 444 16.22 15.06 6.94
CA ARG A 444 16.65 15.67 8.22
C ARG A 444 17.65 16.81 7.97
N LYS A 445 18.65 16.57 7.13
CA LYS A 445 19.67 17.58 6.77
C LYS A 445 19.05 18.82 6.12
N THR A 446 18.10 18.64 5.21
CA THR A 446 17.42 19.75 4.53
C THR A 446 16.70 20.66 5.52
N HIS A 447 15.91 20.10 6.43
CA HIS A 447 15.16 20.89 7.43
C HIS A 447 16.07 21.58 8.44
N LEU A 448 17.19 20.94 8.83
CA LEU A 448 18.19 21.56 9.68
C LEU A 448 18.86 22.77 9.01
N LEU A 449 19.18 22.67 7.72
CA LEU A 449 19.74 23.79 6.95
C LEU A 449 18.72 24.92 6.77
N GLU A 450 17.46 24.61 6.50
CA GLU A 450 16.41 25.64 6.39
C GLU A 450 16.13 26.33 7.73
N ALA A 451 16.10 25.58 8.84
CA ALA A 451 16.00 26.17 10.18
C ALA A 451 17.14 27.17 10.45
N VAL A 452 18.37 26.84 10.06
CA VAL A 452 19.52 27.75 10.19
C VAL A 452 19.34 29.01 9.33
N LYS A 453 18.79 28.90 8.13
CA LYS A 453 18.49 30.07 7.28
C LYS A 453 17.41 30.95 7.89
N ILE A 454 16.35 30.39 8.48
CA ILE A 454 15.31 31.13 9.22
C ILE A 454 15.93 31.87 10.40
N LEU A 455 16.74 31.17 11.19
CA LEU A 455 17.44 31.74 12.35
C LEU A 455 18.46 32.82 11.91
N ASN A 456 19.09 32.68 10.75
CA ASN A 456 19.99 33.70 10.23
C ASN A 456 19.24 34.97 9.82
N LYS A 457 18.12 34.82 9.10
CA LYS A 457 17.23 35.95 8.72
C LYS A 457 16.73 36.73 9.94
N THR A 458 16.51 36.04 11.06
CA THR A 458 16.05 36.64 12.33
C THR A 458 17.21 37.09 13.24
N GLY A 459 18.47 36.96 12.80
CA GLY A 459 19.64 37.45 13.52
C GLY A 459 20.12 36.56 14.68
N PHE A 460 19.68 35.29 14.75
CA PHE A 460 20.08 34.31 15.77
C PHE A 460 21.41 33.62 15.45
N ILE A 461 21.86 33.57 14.19
CA ILE A 461 23.11 32.88 13.81
C ILE A 461 24.33 33.76 14.03
N ASP A 462 25.38 33.18 14.61
CA ASP A 462 26.73 33.76 14.63
C ASP A 462 27.51 33.28 13.39
N ASN A 463 27.64 34.16 12.39
CA ASN A 463 28.25 33.82 11.11
C ASN A 463 29.77 33.58 11.19
N ASP A 464 30.42 33.94 12.31
CA ASP A 464 31.84 33.63 12.54
C ASP A 464 32.04 32.17 12.99
N LEU A 465 30.99 31.55 13.55
CA LEU A 465 31.00 30.19 14.06
C LEU A 465 30.22 29.20 13.20
N LEU A 466 29.21 29.66 12.45
CA LEU A 466 28.42 28.78 11.58
C LEU A 466 28.09 29.48 10.27
N THR A 467 28.42 28.83 9.15
CA THR A 467 28.05 29.34 7.83
C THR A 467 26.61 28.93 7.50
N PRO A 468 25.85 29.70 6.70
CA PRO A 468 24.49 29.34 6.28
C PRO A 468 24.38 28.03 5.47
N GLU A 469 25.50 27.49 5.01
CA GLU A 469 25.59 26.22 4.27
C GLU A 469 25.79 25.00 5.19
N THR A 470 25.97 25.23 6.48
CA THR A 470 26.14 24.18 7.50
C THR A 470 25.15 24.39 8.63
N PHE A 471 24.77 23.31 9.32
CA PHE A 471 23.85 23.40 10.47
C PHE A 471 24.49 23.02 11.80
N THR A 472 25.73 22.52 11.79
CA THR A 472 26.44 22.09 13.00
C THR A 472 27.94 22.19 12.79
N GLN A 473 28.69 22.36 13.87
CA GLN A 473 30.15 22.31 13.90
C GLN A 473 30.62 21.52 15.13
N MET A 474 31.83 20.95 15.06
CA MET A 474 32.42 20.25 16.19
C MET A 474 33.12 21.23 17.15
N PHE A 475 32.81 21.11 18.44
CA PHE A 475 33.41 21.86 19.53
C PHE A 475 34.00 20.92 20.59
N SER A 476 35.02 21.40 21.30
CA SER A 476 35.53 20.78 22.52
C SER A 476 35.11 21.62 23.73
N ILE A 477 34.42 21.00 24.67
CA ILE A 477 34.08 21.57 25.97
C ILE A 477 35.17 21.15 26.95
N THR A 478 35.69 22.08 27.75
CA THR A 478 36.59 21.80 28.88
C THR A 478 35.86 22.07 30.18
N PHE A 479 35.95 21.14 31.12
CA PHE A 479 35.35 21.24 32.46
C PHE A 479 36.39 21.67 33.51
N LYS A 480 35.94 22.06 34.70
CA LYS A 480 36.78 22.50 35.83
C LYS A 480 37.78 21.44 36.29
N ASP A 481 37.44 20.17 36.16
CA ASP A 481 38.32 19.04 36.49
C ASP A 481 39.39 18.77 35.41
N GLY A 482 39.39 19.55 34.33
CA GLY A 482 40.32 19.40 33.20
C GLY A 482 39.86 18.37 32.16
N SER A 483 38.77 17.65 32.39
CA SER A 483 38.20 16.73 31.41
C SER A 483 37.66 17.50 30.19
N THR A 484 37.65 16.83 29.03
CA THR A 484 37.13 17.42 27.79
C THR A 484 36.09 16.54 27.13
N GLN A 485 35.10 17.17 26.50
CA GLN A 485 34.04 16.49 25.74
C GLN A 485 33.87 17.12 24.36
N LYS A 486 33.94 16.27 23.31
CA LYS A 486 33.65 16.71 21.94
C LYS A 486 32.15 16.61 21.66
N ILE A 487 31.59 17.64 21.05
CA ILE A 487 30.19 17.68 20.66
C ILE A 487 30.03 18.29 19.27
N TYR A 488 28.97 17.89 18.56
CA TYR A 488 28.46 18.63 17.42
C TYR A 488 27.34 19.54 17.89
N ALA A 489 27.48 20.84 17.63
CA ALA A 489 26.50 21.83 18.04
C ALA A 489 26.22 22.87 16.97
N THR A 490 24.99 23.39 17.02
CA THR A 490 24.53 24.57 16.30
C THR A 490 24.70 25.78 17.22
N PRO A 491 25.68 26.68 16.96
CA PRO A 491 25.91 27.86 17.78
C PRO A 491 24.94 28.99 17.41
N LEU A 492 24.22 29.51 18.41
CA LEU A 492 23.28 30.62 18.27
C LEU A 492 23.67 31.79 19.18
N LYS A 493 23.40 33.02 18.74
CA LYS A 493 23.63 34.25 19.50
C LYS A 493 22.78 34.26 20.76
N LEU A 494 23.46 34.36 21.90
CA LEU A 494 22.83 34.28 23.20
C LEU A 494 21.89 35.45 23.51
N LYS A 495 22.25 36.65 23.05
CA LYS A 495 21.43 37.87 23.16
C LYS A 495 20.05 37.76 22.48
N SER A 496 19.86 36.79 21.59
CA SER A 496 18.60 36.59 20.86
C SER A 496 17.56 35.81 21.67
N PHE A 497 17.96 35.16 22.78
CA PHE A 497 17.06 34.35 23.60
C PHE A 497 16.58 35.04 24.88
N ASN A 498 17.50 35.66 25.62
CA ASN A 498 17.23 36.37 26.87
C ASN A 498 18.45 37.21 27.29
N ASN A 499 18.34 37.90 28.44
CA ASN A 499 19.48 38.59 29.04
C ASN A 499 20.61 37.59 29.35
N PRO A 500 21.85 37.84 28.88
CA PRO A 500 22.95 36.92 29.12
C PRO A 500 23.21 36.55 30.58
N ALA A 501 23.10 37.52 31.48
CA ALA A 501 23.33 37.29 32.90
C ALA A 501 22.30 36.32 33.50
N GLU A 502 21.05 36.40 33.05
CA GLU A 502 19.96 35.55 33.52
C GLU A 502 20.16 34.10 33.06
N LEU A 503 20.50 33.89 31.78
CA LEU A 503 20.75 32.55 31.24
C LEU A 503 21.95 31.87 31.92
N GLU A 504 23.05 32.61 32.13
CA GLU A 504 24.22 32.07 32.81
C GLU A 504 23.92 31.70 34.27
N ASN A 505 23.13 32.50 34.99
CA ASN A 505 22.71 32.20 36.37
C ASN A 505 21.84 30.94 36.47
N ASN A 506 21.15 30.55 35.40
CA ASN A 506 20.31 29.35 35.37
C ASN A 506 21.11 28.04 35.19
N LYS A 507 22.44 28.11 35.01
CA LYS A 507 23.27 26.90 34.90
C LYS A 507 23.33 26.17 36.23
N THR A 508 23.07 24.86 36.18
CA THR A 508 23.18 23.96 37.32
C THR A 508 23.98 22.71 36.95
N GLY A 509 24.50 22.00 37.96
CA GLY A 509 25.22 20.74 37.77
C GLY A 509 26.42 20.86 36.83
N ILE A 510 26.56 19.89 35.92
CA ILE A 510 27.69 19.77 34.98
C ILE A 510 27.89 21.02 34.10
N LEU A 511 26.83 21.80 33.85
CA LEU A 511 26.92 23.01 33.03
C LEU A 511 27.66 24.15 33.74
N SER A 512 27.63 24.18 35.07
CA SER A 512 28.37 25.15 35.89
C SER A 512 29.87 24.83 35.99
N GLU A 513 30.28 23.67 35.47
CA GLU A 513 31.67 23.22 35.45
C GLU A 513 32.37 23.56 34.13
N ILE A 514 31.65 24.07 33.12
CA ILE A 514 32.24 24.43 31.83
C ILE A 514 33.14 25.66 32.00
N THR A 515 34.42 25.53 31.63
CA THR A 515 35.44 26.59 31.73
C THR A 515 35.89 27.11 30.36
N ALA A 516 35.82 26.29 29.31
CA ALA A 516 36.16 26.71 27.95
C ALA A 516 35.35 25.94 26.91
N VAL A 517 35.13 26.58 25.76
CA VAL A 517 34.56 25.97 24.56
C VAL A 517 35.39 26.41 23.37
N THR A 518 35.97 25.45 22.65
CA THR A 518 36.82 25.73 21.49
C THR A 518 36.31 25.03 20.24
N PRO A 519 36.20 25.72 19.09
CA PRO A 519 35.90 25.07 17.82
C PRO A 519 37.06 24.18 17.41
N LEU A 520 36.77 22.95 16.98
CA LEU A 520 37.80 21.96 16.59
C LEU A 520 38.14 22.00 15.09
N TYR A 521 37.48 22.86 14.30
CA TYR A 521 37.76 22.99 12.88
C TYR A 521 37.67 24.45 12.42
N GLN A 522 38.83 25.10 12.28
CA GLN A 522 39.06 26.24 11.40
C GLN A 522 40.54 26.18 10.93
N GLU A 523 40.83 25.43 9.87
CA GLU A 523 41.86 25.90 8.94
C GLU A 523 41.16 26.82 7.95
N LYS A 524 41.13 28.12 8.28
CA LYS A 524 40.90 29.15 7.27
C LYS A 524 42.11 29.12 6.34
N GLY A 525 41.97 28.43 5.21
CA GLY A 525 42.71 28.79 4.00
C GLY A 525 42.43 30.27 3.70
N LYS A 526 43.51 31.00 3.44
CA LYS A 526 43.52 32.44 3.12
C LYS A 526 42.54 32.85 2.05
#